data_AF-A0A7R9MVP0-F1
#
_entry.id   AF-A0A7R9MVP0-F1
#
_cell.length_a   1.000
_cell.length_b   1.000
_cell.length_c   1.000
_cell.angle_alpha   90.00
_cell.angle_beta   90.00
_cell.angle_gamma   90.00
#
_symmetry.space_group_name_H-M   'P 1'
#
loop_
_entity.id
_entity.type
_entity.pdbx_description
1 polymer ?
#
loop_
_entity_poly.entity_id
_entity_poly.type
_entity_poly.pdbx_seq_one_letter_code
_entity_poly.pdbx_strand_id
1 'polypeptide(L)'
;MTPDDKAFSQIKLIGAPLSLSQVILYPRVLKIEYDETRAHLKSTQIRCSTHKLSDANALAYLLENGFYILLFIPNTIGGHNQFLSAVFGSHVDSISKIQPEL
;
A
#
# COMPACT_ATOMS: atom_id res chain seq x y z
N MET A 1 11.32 -6.02 -17.05
CA MET A 1 11.84 -4.63 -17.06
C MET A 1 12.52 -4.38 -18.39
N THR A 2 11.90 -3.54 -19.21
CA THR A 2 12.35 -3.19 -20.54
C THR A 2 13.52 -2.19 -20.47
N PRO A 3 14.28 -1.99 -21.56
CA PRO A 3 15.25 -0.90 -21.64
C PRO A 3 14.64 0.48 -21.37
N ASP A 4 13.40 0.69 -21.82
CA ASP A 4 12.68 1.96 -21.62
C ASP A 4 12.36 2.19 -20.14
N ASP A 5 11.92 1.16 -19.41
CA ASP A 5 11.67 1.24 -17.96
C ASP A 5 12.95 1.66 -17.20
N LYS A 6 14.10 1.12 -17.62
CA LYS A 6 15.40 1.44 -17.02
C LYS A 6 15.79 2.89 -17.28
N ALA A 7 15.73 3.33 -18.53
CA ALA A 7 16.08 4.69 -18.90
C ALA A 7 15.16 5.70 -18.21
N PHE A 8 13.86 5.45 -18.20
CA PHE A 8 12.87 6.28 -17.52
C PHE A 8 13.15 6.40 -16.02
N SER A 9 13.43 5.28 -15.35
CA SER A 9 13.73 5.26 -13.91
C SER A 9 15.00 6.05 -13.56
N GLN A 10 16.04 5.94 -14.39
CA GLN A 10 17.30 6.67 -14.22
C GLN A 10 17.12 8.17 -14.40
N ILE A 11 16.42 8.58 -15.47
CA ILE A 11 16.15 9.99 -15.75
C ILE A 11 15.36 10.62 -14.59
N LYS A 12 14.31 9.92 -14.12
CA LYS A 12 13.51 10.40 -12.98
C LYS A 12 14.30 10.51 -11.68
N LEU A 13 15.20 9.57 -11.38
CA LEU A 13 16.02 9.64 -10.18
C LEU A 13 17.02 10.80 -10.23
N ILE A 14 17.67 11.03 -11.36
CA ILE A 14 18.67 12.11 -11.52
C ILE A 14 18.02 13.49 -11.38
N GLY A 15 16.81 13.66 -11.93
CA GLY A 15 16.07 14.92 -11.87
C GLY A 15 15.25 15.12 -10.58
N ALA A 16 15.23 14.14 -9.67
CA ALA A 16 14.37 14.19 -8.50
C ALA A 16 14.94 15.11 -7.39
N PRO A 17 14.09 15.87 -6.69
CA PRO A 17 14.48 16.56 -5.47
C PRO A 17 14.84 15.54 -4.38
N LEU A 18 15.70 15.93 -3.43
CA LEU A 18 16.18 15.03 -2.36
C LEU A 18 15.05 14.32 -1.60
N SER A 19 13.94 15.01 -1.35
CA SER A 19 12.76 14.45 -0.68
C SER A 19 12.15 13.29 -1.45
N LEU A 20 12.09 13.38 -2.78
CA LEU A 20 11.56 12.34 -3.66
C LEU A 20 12.60 11.23 -3.86
N SER A 21 13.88 11.57 -4.01
CA SER A 21 14.96 10.59 -4.15
C SER A 21 15.02 9.63 -2.96
N GLN A 22 14.72 10.11 -1.75
CA GLN A 22 14.62 9.26 -0.57
C GLN A 22 13.50 8.20 -0.71
N VAL A 23 12.33 8.58 -1.23
CA VAL A 23 11.19 7.67 -1.43
C VAL A 23 11.42 6.71 -2.59
N ILE A 24 12.11 7.16 -3.65
CA ILE A 24 12.52 6.31 -4.78
C ILE A 24 13.46 5.21 -4.32
N LEU A 25 14.45 5.54 -3.47
CA LEU A 25 15.45 4.58 -2.99
C LEU A 25 14.93 3.70 -1.85
N TYR A 26 14.11 4.27 -0.96
CA TYR A 26 13.50 3.56 0.16
C TYR A 26 11.99 3.83 0.19
N PRO A 27 11.19 2.96 -0.45
CA PRO A 27 9.75 3.12 -0.53
C PRO A 27 9.11 3.26 0.85
N ARG A 28 8.13 4.17 0.93
CA ARG A 28 7.34 4.35 2.14
C ARG A 28 6.25 3.30 2.18
N VAL A 29 6.18 2.54 3.26
CA VAL A 29 5.10 1.58 3.50
C VAL A 29 4.30 2.04 4.70
N LEU A 30 2.99 2.25 4.52
CA LEU A 30 2.03 2.56 5.57
C LEU A 30 1.19 1.33 5.85
N LYS A 31 1.13 0.93 7.11
CA LYS A 31 0.17 -0.06 7.62
C LYS A 31 -1.11 0.68 8.00
N ILE A 32 -2.25 0.20 7.50
CA ILE A 32 -3.59 0.69 7.84
C ILE A 32 -4.22 -0.31 8.80
N GLU A 33 -4.64 0.17 9.96
CA GLU A 33 -5.27 -0.62 11.01
C GLU A 33 -6.38 0.19 11.69
N TYR A 34 -7.33 -0.49 12.33
CA TYR A 34 -8.25 0.19 13.24
C TYR A 34 -7.50 0.59 14.52
N ASP A 35 -7.82 1.76 15.06
CA ASP A 35 -7.40 2.13 16.41
C ASP A 35 -7.98 1.15 17.45
N GLU A 36 -7.45 1.11 18.68
CA GLU A 36 -7.83 0.14 19.71
C GLU A 36 -9.34 0.21 20.07
N THR A 37 -9.96 1.36 19.85
CA THR A 37 -11.39 1.61 20.03
C THR A 37 -12.26 1.33 18.80
N ARG A 38 -11.64 0.92 17.67
CA ARG A 38 -12.23 0.67 16.34
C ARG A 38 -13.07 1.81 15.73
N ALA A 39 -13.02 3.01 16.31
CA ALA A 39 -13.76 4.16 15.83
C ALA A 39 -13.10 4.87 14.63
N HIS A 40 -11.76 4.77 14.53
CA HIS A 40 -10.97 5.47 13.53
C HIS A 40 -9.93 4.56 12.88
N LEU A 41 -9.55 4.91 11.65
CA LEU A 41 -8.41 4.30 10.96
C LEU A 41 -7.13 5.01 11.36
N LYS A 42 -6.10 4.23 11.67
CA LYS A 42 -4.75 4.69 11.96
C LYS A 42 -3.82 4.22 10.85
N SER A 43 -2.93 5.11 10.42
CA SER A 43 -1.82 4.76 9.54
C SER A 43 -0.51 4.85 10.32
N THR A 44 0.30 3.80 10.22
CA THR A 44 1.61 3.72 10.84
C THR A 44 2.66 3.39 9.79
N GLN A 45 3.72 4.18 9.69
CA GLN A 45 4.82 3.87 8.77
C GLN A 45 5.63 2.67 9.29
N ILE A 46 5.85 1.68 8.43
CA ILE A 46 6.62 0.48 8.74
C ILE A 46 7.80 0.32 7.77
N ARG A 47 8.72 -0.59 8.11
CA ARG A 47 9.86 -0.93 7.24
C ARG A 47 9.36 -1.66 5.98
N CYS A 48 9.99 -1.36 4.84
CA CYS A 48 9.71 -2.04 3.58
C CYS A 48 10.31 -3.46 3.58
N SER A 49 9.58 -4.44 4.16
CA SER A 49 9.99 -5.84 4.24
C SER A 49 8.76 -6.75 4.22
N THR A 50 8.86 -7.88 3.51
CA THR A 50 7.80 -8.90 3.43
C THR A 50 7.41 -9.45 4.80
N HIS A 51 8.37 -9.59 5.72
CA HIS A 51 8.12 -10.04 7.09
C HIS A 51 7.23 -9.09 7.92
N LYS A 52 7.09 -7.84 7.48
CA LYS A 52 6.22 -6.85 8.13
C LYS A 52 4.80 -6.83 7.56
N LEU A 53 4.53 -7.60 6.50
CA LEU A 53 3.22 -7.68 5.84
C LEU A 53 2.32 -8.79 6.40
N SER A 54 2.83 -9.63 7.29
CA SER A 54 2.09 -10.75 7.91
C SER A 54 1.40 -10.38 9.22
N ASP A 55 1.20 -9.09 9.50
CA ASP A 55 0.54 -8.64 10.71
C ASP A 55 -0.97 -8.92 10.64
N ALA A 56 -1.48 -9.70 11.59
CA ALA A 56 -2.88 -10.11 11.64
C ALA A 56 -3.84 -8.93 11.86
N ASN A 57 -3.35 -7.82 12.40
CA ASN A 57 -4.17 -6.63 12.70
C ASN A 57 -4.21 -5.62 11.54
N ALA A 58 -3.45 -5.83 10.47
CA ALA A 58 -3.46 -4.93 9.31
C ALA A 58 -4.67 -5.18 8.42
N LEU A 59 -5.40 -4.11 8.10
CA LEU A 59 -6.48 -4.12 7.12
C LEU A 59 -5.94 -4.01 5.69
N ALA A 60 -4.91 -3.17 5.51
CA ALA A 60 -4.26 -2.92 4.24
C ALA A 60 -2.87 -2.32 4.45
N TYR A 61 -2.07 -2.33 3.40
CA TYR A 61 -0.77 -1.71 3.32
C TYR A 61 -0.70 -0.83 2.08
N LEU A 62 -0.16 0.38 2.23
CA LEU A 62 0.04 1.31 1.13
C LEU A 62 1.54 1.52 0.92
N LEU A 63 2.04 1.16 -0.26
CA LEU A 63 3.43 1.32 -0.64
C LEU A 63 3.56 2.43 -1.68
N GLU A 64 4.37 3.43 -1.38
CA GLU A 64 4.69 4.54 -2.27
C GLU A 64 6.19 4.51 -2.60
N ASN A 65 6.55 4.50 -3.89
CA ASN A 65 7.95 4.47 -4.33
C ASN A 65 8.35 5.66 -5.23
N GLY A 66 7.57 6.74 -5.23
CA GLY A 66 7.80 7.92 -6.07
C GLY A 66 7.39 7.76 -7.54
N PHE A 67 7.03 6.55 -7.97
CA PHE A 67 6.46 6.27 -9.30
C PHE A 67 5.03 5.75 -9.21
N TYR A 68 4.78 4.89 -8.23
CA TYR A 68 3.52 4.18 -8.03
C TYR A 68 3.09 4.26 -6.58
N ILE A 69 1.77 4.16 -6.39
CA ILE A 69 1.14 3.89 -5.11
C ILE A 69 0.46 2.53 -5.25
N LEU A 70 0.91 1.56 -4.47
CA LEU A 70 0.39 0.20 -4.46
C LEU A 70 -0.41 -0.01 -3.19
N LEU A 71 -1.67 -0.42 -3.36
CA LEU A 71 -2.53 -0.85 -2.26
C LEU A 71 -2.51 -2.37 -2.19
N PHE A 72 -2.03 -2.90 -1.07
CA PHE A 72 -2.01 -4.34 -0.79
C PHE A 72 -2.98 -4.67 0.34
N ILE A 73 -3.92 -5.57 0.08
CA ILE A 73 -4.92 -6.00 1.06
C ILE A 73 -4.61 -7.46 1.41
N PRO A 74 -4.19 -7.77 2.65
CA PRO A 74 -3.92 -9.13 3.04
C PRO A 74 -5.21 -9.94 3.09
N ASN A 75 -5.14 -11.20 2.70
CA ASN A 75 -6.24 -12.15 2.81
C ASN A 75 -6.28 -12.76 4.22
N THR A 76 -6.59 -11.95 5.24
CA THR A 76 -6.74 -12.40 6.62
C THR A 76 -8.20 -12.75 6.93
N ILE A 77 -8.38 -13.73 7.80
CA ILE A 77 -9.69 -14.28 8.17
C ILE A 77 -10.28 -13.38 9.26
N GLY A 78 -11.10 -12.41 8.85
CA GLY A 78 -12.00 -11.66 9.74
C GLY A 78 -11.73 -10.16 9.82
N GLY A 79 -12.80 -9.36 9.66
CA GLY A 79 -12.83 -7.93 10.03
C GLY A 79 -12.73 -6.92 8.88
N HIS A 80 -12.56 -7.35 7.64
CA HIS A 80 -12.35 -6.41 6.52
C HIS A 80 -13.63 -5.90 5.86
N ASN A 81 -14.78 -6.53 6.04
CA ASN A 81 -15.96 -6.24 5.23
C ASN A 81 -16.42 -4.78 5.35
N GLN A 82 -16.35 -4.21 6.56
CA GLN A 82 -16.66 -2.79 6.76
C GLN A 82 -15.65 -1.90 6.03
N PHE A 83 -14.35 -2.18 6.17
CA PHE A 83 -13.30 -1.45 5.47
C PHE A 83 -13.44 -1.55 3.94
N LEU A 84 -13.63 -2.76 3.41
CA LEU A 84 -13.80 -3.01 1.98
C LEU A 84 -15.03 -2.29 1.42
N SER A 85 -16.15 -2.36 2.13
CA SER A 85 -17.38 -1.68 1.73
C SER A 85 -17.24 -0.15 1.74
N ALA A 86 -16.44 0.39 2.66
CA ALA A 86 -16.20 1.83 2.78
C ALA A 86 -15.24 2.36 1.71
N VAL A 87 -14.23 1.57 1.32
CA VAL A 87 -13.22 2.00 0.34
C VAL A 87 -13.64 1.68 -1.10
N PHE A 88 -14.21 0.51 -1.35
CA PHE A 88 -14.53 0.02 -2.70
C PHE A 88 -16.05 0.05 -3.01
N GLY A 89 -16.88 0.47 -2.05
CA GLY A 89 -18.33 0.60 -2.20
C GLY A 89 -19.12 -0.52 -1.55
N SER A 90 -20.39 -0.25 -1.23
CA SER A 90 -21.27 -1.08 -0.40
C SER A 90 -21.50 -2.51 -0.90
N HIS A 91 -21.23 -2.78 -2.18
CA HIS A 91 -21.40 -4.11 -2.79
C HIS A 91 -20.16 -5.01 -2.63
N VAL A 92 -19.02 -4.46 -2.19
CA VAL A 92 -17.75 -5.17 -2.01
C VAL A 92 -17.62 -5.61 -0.55
N ASP A 93 -18.11 -6.81 -0.27
CA ASP A 93 -18.03 -7.48 1.04
C ASP A 93 -16.83 -8.45 1.14
N SER A 94 -16.12 -8.71 0.04
CA SER A 94 -14.99 -9.63 -0.03
C SER A 94 -13.92 -9.14 -1.00
N ILE A 95 -12.67 -9.55 -0.74
CA ILE A 95 -11.51 -9.22 -1.61
C ILE A 95 -11.71 -9.79 -3.02
N SER A 96 -12.40 -10.94 -3.16
CA SER A 96 -12.65 -11.58 -4.45
C SER A 96 -13.53 -10.77 -5.40
N LYS A 97 -14.26 -9.76 -4.89
CA LYS A 97 -15.08 -8.85 -5.71
C LYS A 97 -14.29 -7.64 -6.23
N ILE A 98 -13.06 -7.44 -5.76
CA ILE A 98 -12.19 -6.38 -6.24
C ILE A 98 -11.57 -6.84 -7.55
N GLN A 99 -11.68 -6.02 -8.60
CA GLN A 99 -10.96 -6.24 -9.86
C GLN A 99 -9.58 -5.59 -9.75
N PRO A 100 -8.48 -6.36 -9.66
CA PRO A 100 -7.14 -5.77 -9.68
C PRO A 100 -6.83 -5.26 -11.09
N GLU A 101 -6.46 -4.00 -11.22
CA GLU A 101 -5.77 -3.52 -12.42
C GLU A 101 -4.32 -4.02 -12.36
N LEU A 102 -3.93 -4.83 -13.34
CA LEU A 102 -2.56 -5.31 -13.57
C LEU A 102 -2.00 -4.68 -14.83
#